data_AF-A0AAW4UVD0-F1
#
_entry.id   AF-A0AAW4UVD0-F1
#
_cell.length_a   1.000
_cell.length_b   1.000
_cell.length_c   1.000
_cell.angle_alpha   90.00
_cell.angle_beta   90.00
_cell.angle_gamma   90.00
#
_symmetry.space_group_name_H-M   'P 1'
#
loop_
_entity.id
_entity.type
_entity.pdbx_description
1 polymer ?
#
loop_
_entity_poly.entity_id
_entity_poly.type
_entity_poly.pdbx_seq_one_letter_code
_entity_poly.pdbx_strand_id
1 'polypeptide(L)' 'KKAGATDIINSGEKDAVQTIRDLVPGGVDVSFEVAGVAPTFKQALDATKARGIVDVISIFARPIEWNPMQLTNTGVS' A
#
# COMPACT_ATOMS: atom_id res chain seq x y z
N LYS A 1 4.36 4.16 -21.45
CA LYS A 1 5.54 3.26 -21.47
C LYS A 1 5.44 2.40 -20.22
N LYS A 2 5.20 1.09 -20.36
CA LYS A 2 4.76 0.21 -19.26
C LYS A 2 5.72 -0.97 -19.14
N ALA A 3 6.41 -1.09 -18.01
CA ALA A 3 7.14 -2.31 -17.62
C ALA A 3 6.16 -3.42 -17.19
N GLY A 4 5.06 -3.62 -17.93
CA GLY A 4 4.03 -4.62 -17.64
C GLY A 4 2.85 -4.19 -16.75
N ALA A 5 2.84 -2.97 -16.19
CA ALA A 5 1.73 -2.51 -15.34
C ALA A 5 0.40 -2.38 -16.10
N THR A 6 -0.68 -3.01 -15.59
CA THR A 6 -2.04 -2.89 -16.14
C THR A 6 -2.60 -1.49 -15.94
N ASP A 7 -2.36 -0.92 -14.76
CA ASP A 7 -2.94 0.35 -14.31
C ASP A 7 -1.86 1.26 -13.70
N ILE A 8 -2.04 2.57 -13.82
CA ILE A 8 -1.19 3.59 -13.20
C ILE A 8 -2.09 4.62 -12.52
N ILE A 9 -1.80 4.93 -11.27
CA ILE A 9 -2.61 5.79 -10.42
C ILE A 9 -1.74 6.97 -9.96
N ASN A 10 -2.15 8.20 -10.27
CA ASN A 10 -1.56 9.39 -9.67
C ASN A 10 -2.23 9.69 -8.32
N SER A 11 -1.53 9.42 -7.22
CA SER A 11 -2.05 9.64 -5.85
C SER A 11 -2.17 11.13 -5.47
N GLY A 12 -1.62 12.04 -6.27
CA GLY A 12 -1.83 13.49 -6.10
C GLY A 12 -3.16 14.00 -6.67
N GLU A 13 -3.85 13.19 -7.48
CA GLU A 13 -5.11 13.55 -8.14
C GLU A 13 -6.32 12.77 -7.60
N LYS A 14 -6.11 11.55 -7.13
CA LYS A 14 -7.15 10.64 -6.65
C LYS A 14 -6.70 9.85 -5.43
N ASP A 15 -7.68 9.39 -4.66
CA ASP A 15 -7.44 8.43 -3.57
C ASP A 15 -6.95 7.10 -4.16
N ALA A 16 -5.67 6.81 -3.97
CA ALA A 16 -5.06 5.62 -4.50
C ALA A 16 -5.60 4.33 -3.86
N VAL A 17 -5.91 4.33 -2.56
CA VAL A 17 -6.39 3.14 -1.85
C VAL A 17 -7.79 2.79 -2.34
N GLN A 18 -8.68 3.77 -2.42
CA GLN A 18 -10.02 3.55 -2.94
C GLN A 18 -9.97 3.08 -4.40
N THR A 19 -9.16 3.75 -5.24
CA THR A 19 -8.99 3.37 -6.64
C THR A 19 -8.50 1.92 -6.78
N ILE A 20 -7.54 1.49 -5.95
CA ILE A 20 -7.06 0.10 -5.96
C ILE A 20 -8.18 -0.86 -5.57
N ARG A 21 -8.98 -0.54 -4.55
CA ARG A 21 -10.09 -1.40 -4.10
C ARG A 21 -11.22 -1.50 -5.12
N ASP A 22 -11.42 -0.47 -5.94
CA ASP A 22 -12.38 -0.49 -7.04
C ASP A 22 -11.90 -1.38 -8.20
N LEU A 23 -10.58 -1.36 -8.48
CA LEU A 23 -9.96 -2.21 -9.52
C LEU A 23 -9.81 -3.67 -9.06
N VAL A 24 -9.47 -3.87 -7.79
CA VAL A 24 -9.20 -5.17 -7.17
C VAL A 24 -10.06 -5.28 -5.92
N PRO A 25 -11.27 -5.87 -6.03
CA PRO A 25 -12.18 -6.01 -4.90
C PRO A 25 -11.51 -6.67 -3.70
N GLY A 26 -11.49 -5.95 -2.57
CA GLY A 26 -10.87 -6.39 -1.32
C GLY A 26 -9.42 -5.91 -1.12
N GLY A 27 -8.73 -5.46 -2.17
CA GLY A 27 -7.33 -5.04 -2.16
C GLY A 27 -6.40 -6.06 -2.81
N VAL A 28 -5.13 -5.69 -2.96
CA VAL A 28 -4.10 -6.54 -3.59
C VAL A 28 -3.62 -7.64 -2.65
N ASP A 29 -3.14 -8.76 -3.21
CA ASP A 29 -2.48 -9.84 -2.46
C ASP A 29 -1.16 -9.39 -1.85
N VAL A 30 -0.37 -8.65 -2.63
CA VAL A 30 0.95 -8.16 -2.25
C VAL A 30 1.08 -6.71 -2.67
N SER A 31 1.60 -5.87 -1.79
CA SER A 31 2.02 -4.50 -2.13
C SER A 31 3.50 -4.30 -1.81
N PHE A 32 4.11 -3.37 -2.53
CA PHE A 32 5.53 -3.01 -2.39
C PHE A 32 5.63 -1.54 -1.99
N GLU A 33 6.14 -1.27 -0.79
CA GLU A 33 6.45 0.09 -0.32
C GLU A 33 7.88 0.45 -0.75
N VAL A 34 7.99 1.41 -1.66
CA VAL A 34 9.27 1.79 -2.29
C VAL A 34 9.62 3.27 -2.04
N ALA A 35 8.67 4.08 -1.57
CA ALA A 35 8.87 5.52 -1.44
C ALA A 35 9.53 5.94 -0.12
N GLY A 36 9.40 5.13 0.95
CA GLY A 36 10.10 5.37 2.22
C GLY A 36 9.53 6.55 3.02
N VAL A 37 8.22 6.78 2.92
CA VAL A 37 7.51 7.83 3.67
C VAL A 37 6.25 7.30 4.32
N ALA A 38 5.85 7.90 5.45
CA ALA A 38 4.71 7.43 6.24
C ALA A 38 3.39 7.31 5.45
N PRO A 39 3.04 8.25 4.54
CA PRO A 39 1.80 8.13 3.77
C PRO A 39 1.75 6.90 2.87
N THR A 40 2.82 6.61 2.13
CA THR A 40 2.87 5.46 1.20
C THR A 40 2.92 4.14 1.94
N PHE A 41 3.59 4.09 3.10
CA PHE A 41 3.55 2.93 3.98
C PHE A 41 2.13 2.61 4.46
N LYS A 42 1.39 3.60 4.97
CA LYS A 42 0.00 3.40 5.41
C LYS A 42 -0.91 3.00 4.25
N GLN A 43 -0.75 3.64 3.09
CA GLN A 43 -1.50 3.29 1.88
C GLN A 43 -1.20 1.86 1.42
N ALA A 44 0.04 1.37 1.53
CA ALA A 44 0.39 0.00 1.20
C ALA A 44 -0.34 -0.99 2.10
N LEU A 45 -0.39 -0.74 3.43
CA LEU A 45 -1.20 -1.52 4.37
C LEU A 45 -2.69 -1.50 3.99
N ASP A 46 -3.26 -0.32 3.77
CA ASP A 46 -4.70 -0.14 3.55
C ASP A 46 -5.16 -0.62 2.17
N ALA A 47 -4.27 -0.65 1.17
CA ALA A 47 -4.53 -1.19 -0.17
C ALA A 47 -4.36 -2.72 -0.25
N THR A 48 -3.67 -3.32 0.72
CA THR A 48 -3.48 -4.77 0.80
C THR A 48 -4.68 -5.42 1.46
N LYS A 49 -5.15 -6.54 0.91
CA LYS A 49 -6.29 -7.26 1.49
C LYS A 49 -5.91 -7.96 2.79
N ALA A 50 -6.92 -8.34 3.57
CA ALA A 50 -6.72 -9.10 4.79
C ALA A 50 -5.87 -10.35 4.54
N ARG A 51 -4.89 -10.61 5.42
CA ARG A 51 -3.90 -11.69 5.31
C ARG A 51 -2.96 -11.61 4.10
N GLY A 52 -2.90 -10.46 3.43
CA GLY A 52 -1.93 -10.17 2.37
C GLY A 52 -0.55 -9.77 2.91
N ILE A 53 0.37 -9.44 2.01
CA ILE A 53 1.76 -9.13 2.34
C ILE A 53 2.09 -7.70 1.93
N VAL A 54 2.77 -6.96 2.80
CA VAL A 54 3.35 -5.66 2.47
C VAL A 54 4.88 -5.77 2.54
N ASP A 55 5.53 -5.76 1.38
CA ASP A 55 6.99 -5.78 1.32
C ASP A 55 7.55 -4.36 1.34
N VAL A 56 8.39 -4.08 2.33
CA VAL A 56 8.99 -2.76 2.53
C VAL A 56 10.43 -2.81 2.03
N ILE A 57 10.63 -2.30 0.80
CA ILE A 57 11.93 -2.31 0.10
C ILE A 57 12.67 -0.98 0.33
N SER A 58 11.95 0.04 0.79
CA SER A 58 12.47 1.40 0.95
C SER A 58 13.37 1.58 2.17
N ILE A 59 14.07 2.72 2.18
CA ILE A 59 14.78 3.24 3.35
C ILE A 59 14.02 4.47 3.85
N PHE A 60 13.60 4.45 5.11
CA PHE A 60 12.97 5.60 5.75
C PHE A 60 14.04 6.55 6.28
N ALA A 61 14.13 7.75 5.71
CA ALA A 61 15.09 8.77 6.14
C ALA A 61 14.79 9.34 7.55
N ARG A 62 13.57 9.14 8.04
CA ARG A 62 13.10 9.61 9.36
C ARG A 62 12.14 8.56 9.96
N PRO A 63 12.00 8.51 11.29
CA PRO A 63 10.98 7.67 11.92
C PRO A 63 9.58 8.00 11.39
N ILE A 64 8.75 6.98 11.26
CA ILE A 64 7.35 7.11 10.90
C ILE A 64 6.46 6.75 12.08
N GLU A 65 5.35 7.46 12.21
CA GLU A 65 4.31 7.15 13.18
C GLU A 65 3.16 6.41 12.48
N TRP A 66 2.80 5.25 13.00
CA TRP A 66 1.70 4.45 12.50
C TRP A 66 1.12 3.57 13.62
N ASN A 67 -0.10 3.05 13.42
CA ASN A 67 -0.79 2.25 14.42
C ASN A 67 -0.61 0.75 14.12
N PRO A 68 0.11 -0.02 14.96
CA PRO A 68 0.32 -1.45 14.78
C PRO A 68 -0.97 -2.28 14.65
N MET A 69 -2.09 -1.78 15.19
CA MET A 69 -3.39 -2.46 15.06
C MET A 69 -3.85 -2.61 13.61
N GLN A 70 -3.33 -1.82 12.66
CA GLN A 70 -3.62 -2.02 11.24
C GLN A 70 -3.17 -3.41 10.75
N LEU A 71 -2.06 -3.95 11.26
CA LEU A 71 -1.64 -5.33 10.95
C LEU A 71 -2.50 -6.34 11.70
N THR A 72 -2.70 -6.15 13.01
CA THR A 72 -3.43 -7.12 13.85
C THR A 72 -4.87 -7.33 13.38
N ASN A 73 -5.57 -6.28 12.99
CA ASN A 73 -6.98 -6.37 12.58
C ASN A 73 -7.16 -7.03 11.21
N THR A 74 -6.19 -6.87 10.31
CA THR A 74 -6.26 -7.37 8.94
C THR A 74 -5.54 -8.70 8.77
N GLY A 75 -4.62 -9.03 9.68
CA GLY A 75 -3.67 -10.12 9.51
C GLY A 75 -2.64 -9.90 8.40
N VAL A 76 -2.51 -8.66 7.89
CA VAL A 76 -1.45 -8.32 6.92
C VAL A 76 -0.10 -8.59 7.59
N SER A 77 0.83 -9.16 6.81
CA SER A 77 2.19 -9.50 7.22
C SER A 77 3.23 -8.62 6.54
#